data_AF-A0A349ZSN5-F1
#
_entry.id   AF-A0A349ZSN5-F1
#
_cell.length_a   1.000
_cell.length_b   1.000
_cell.length_c   1.000
_cell.angle_alpha   90.00
_cell.angle_beta   90.00
_cell.angle_gamma   90.00
#
_symmetry.space_group_name_H-M   'P 1'
#
loop_
_entity.id
_entity.type
_entity.pdbx_description
1 polymer ?
#
loop_
_entity_poly.entity_id
_entity_poly.type
_entity_poly.pdbx_seq_one_letter_code
_entity_poly.pdbx_strand_id
1 'polypeptide(L)'
;METEKILEKLRDMFLENGQEEVDFEQGILSMRLRGFGSIANTAEGEFSFLVSDESEYGFFDCRIEVLDEIREESLTLICAVMTDINAELPLGGFAWDPVENTVFYYLRTPVLKTMSEEELMEEADSCVALSLGVAERYCPGLIKASEVISG
;
A
#
# COMPACT_ATOMS: atom_id res chain seq x y z
N MET A 1 20.69 10.66 3.33
CA MET A 1 19.39 10.31 3.92
C MET A 1 19.44 8.82 4.21
N GLU A 2 19.26 8.40 5.46
CA GLU A 2 19.40 6.99 5.88
C GLU A 2 18.09 6.20 5.65
N THR A 3 17.59 6.19 4.41
CA THR A 3 16.28 5.60 4.08
C THR A 3 16.18 4.11 4.37
N GLU A 4 17.26 3.35 4.14
CA GLU A 4 17.31 1.91 4.47
C GLU A 4 17.10 1.66 5.95
N LYS A 5 17.74 2.46 6.82
CA LYS A 5 17.58 2.36 8.28
C LYS A 5 16.15 2.64 8.72
N ILE A 6 15.44 3.55 8.06
CA ILE A 6 14.01 3.80 8.32
C ILE A 6 13.18 2.57 7.95
N LEU A 7 13.45 1.95 6.79
CA LEU A 7 12.77 0.73 6.37
C LEU A 7 13.08 -0.45 7.31
N GLU A 8 14.30 -0.57 7.82
CA GLU A 8 14.66 -1.57 8.83
C GLU A 8 13.90 -1.37 10.14
N LYS A 9 13.73 -0.12 10.60
CA LYS A 9 12.92 0.18 11.78
C LYS A 9 11.45 -0.16 11.59
N LEU A 10 10.88 0.19 10.43
CA LEU A 10 9.51 -0.19 10.08
C LEU A 10 9.35 -1.72 10.06
N ARG A 11 10.28 -2.44 9.45
CA ARG A 11 10.33 -3.91 9.46
C ARG A 11 10.26 -4.43 10.90
N ASP A 12 11.12 -3.93 11.78
CA ASP A 12 11.18 -4.38 13.16
C ASP A 12 9.87 -4.10 13.90
N MET A 13 9.26 -2.92 13.71
CA MET A 13 7.93 -2.59 14.25
C MET A 13 6.84 -3.57 13.78
N PHE A 14 6.88 -3.97 12.51
CA PHE A 14 5.92 -4.92 11.98
C PHE A 14 6.10 -6.33 12.55
N LEU A 15 7.35 -6.79 12.68
CA LEU A 15 7.68 -8.07 13.34
C LEU A 15 7.22 -8.08 14.80
N GLU A 16 7.45 -6.97 15.53
CA GLU A 16 6.99 -6.80 16.91
C GLU A 16 5.45 -6.83 17.04
N ASN A 17 4.74 -6.35 16.01
CA ASN A 17 3.28 -6.41 15.92
C ASN A 17 2.74 -7.74 15.36
N GLY A 18 3.60 -8.75 15.21
CA GLY A 18 3.19 -10.12 14.86
C GLY A 18 3.02 -10.39 13.37
N GLN A 19 3.57 -9.54 12.48
CA GLN A 19 3.73 -9.90 11.07
C GLN A 19 4.92 -10.86 10.94
N GLU A 20 4.76 -11.97 10.23
CA GLU A 20 5.77 -13.05 10.17
C GLU A 20 6.53 -13.10 8.84
N GLU A 21 5.95 -12.53 7.78
CA GLU A 21 6.46 -12.60 6.41
C GLU A 21 6.83 -11.19 5.95
N VAL A 22 8.03 -10.76 6.36
CA VAL A 22 8.59 -9.44 6.02
C VAL A 22 9.91 -9.64 5.31
N ASP A 23 10.03 -9.09 4.11
CA ASP A 23 11.21 -9.18 3.27
C ASP A 23 11.76 -7.78 2.95
N PHE A 24 13.07 -7.67 2.78
CA PHE A 24 13.73 -6.43 2.43
C PHE A 24 14.73 -6.67 1.31
N GLU A 25 14.31 -6.38 0.07
CA GLU A 25 15.14 -6.54 -1.12
C GLU A 25 15.21 -5.23 -1.91
N GLN A 26 16.41 -4.88 -2.38
CA GLN A 26 16.65 -3.76 -3.29
C GLN A 26 16.07 -2.40 -2.83
N GLY A 27 15.96 -2.17 -1.52
CA GLY A 27 15.42 -0.93 -0.96
C GLY A 27 13.89 -0.87 -0.89
N ILE A 28 13.21 -2.02 -1.06
CA ILE A 28 11.77 -2.19 -0.88
C ILE A 28 11.55 -3.10 0.33
N LEU A 29 10.72 -2.64 1.25
CA LEU A 29 10.19 -3.44 2.35
C LEU A 29 8.86 -4.05 1.90
N SER A 30 8.82 -5.37 1.74
CA SER A 30 7.64 -6.11 1.32
C SER A 30 7.10 -6.95 2.46
N MET A 31 5.78 -7.11 2.54
CA MET A 31 5.16 -7.91 3.58
C MET A 31 3.78 -8.47 3.27
N ARG A 32 3.48 -9.61 3.89
CA ARG A 32 2.13 -10.19 3.87
C ARG A 32 1.33 -9.73 5.10
N LEU A 33 0.33 -8.91 4.84
CA LEU A 33 -0.62 -8.40 5.81
C LEU A 33 -1.78 -9.39 5.95
N ARG A 34 -1.97 -9.94 7.15
CA ARG A 34 -3.07 -10.87 7.44
C ARG A 34 -4.29 -10.12 7.99
N GLY A 35 -5.49 -10.55 7.60
CA GLY A 35 -6.74 -10.05 8.19
C GLY A 35 -7.61 -9.21 7.26
N PHE A 36 -7.09 -8.81 6.11
CA PHE A 36 -7.84 -8.17 5.03
C PHE A 36 -7.12 -8.38 3.69
N GLY A 37 -7.77 -8.05 2.57
CA GLY A 37 -7.21 -8.25 1.23
C GLY A 37 -7.51 -9.63 0.65
N SER A 38 -7.57 -9.71 -0.68
CA SER A 38 -7.82 -10.90 -1.50
C SER A 38 -8.99 -11.78 -1.02
N ILE A 39 -9.20 -12.91 -1.67
CA ILE A 39 -10.13 -13.94 -1.18
C ILE A 39 -9.48 -14.75 -0.04
N ALA A 40 -8.15 -14.78 0.02
CA ALA A 40 -7.39 -15.50 1.04
C ALA A 40 -7.29 -14.75 2.39
N ASN A 41 -7.93 -13.58 2.50
CA ASN A 41 -7.88 -12.70 3.68
C ASN A 41 -6.45 -12.22 4.00
N THR A 42 -5.70 -11.95 2.92
CA THR A 42 -4.33 -11.43 2.95
C THR A 42 -4.12 -10.34 1.90
N ALA A 43 -3.35 -9.32 2.25
CA ALA A 43 -2.88 -8.27 1.36
C ALA A 43 -1.35 -8.29 1.29
N GLU A 44 -0.78 -7.78 0.21
CA GLU A 44 0.67 -7.58 0.08
C GLU A 44 0.98 -6.09 0.15
N GLY A 45 1.83 -5.69 1.11
CA GLY A 45 2.25 -4.32 1.31
C GLY A 45 3.70 -4.11 0.90
N GLU A 46 3.97 -3.09 0.11
CA GLU A 46 5.30 -2.66 -0.31
C GLU A 46 5.54 -1.21 0.11
N PHE A 47 6.69 -0.96 0.71
CA PHE A 47 7.08 0.35 1.23
C PHE A 47 8.50 0.70 0.79
N SER A 48 8.68 1.88 0.19
CA SER A 48 9.99 2.27 -0.33
C SER A 48 10.20 3.78 -0.35
N PHE A 49 11.47 4.19 -0.42
CA PHE A 49 11.84 5.59 -0.65
C PHE A 49 12.29 5.79 -2.10
N LEU A 50 11.60 6.66 -2.83
CA LEU A 50 11.95 7.08 -4.18
C LEU A 50 12.72 8.41 -4.11
N VAL A 51 14.04 8.32 -3.97
CA VAL A 51 14.92 9.48 -3.81
C VAL A 51 15.69 9.71 -5.11
N SER A 52 15.58 10.92 -5.67
CA SER A 52 16.43 11.34 -6.79
C SER A 52 17.66 12.06 -6.26
N ASP A 53 18.84 11.76 -6.79
CA ASP A 53 20.08 12.49 -6.47
C ASP A 53 20.03 13.97 -6.92
N GLU A 54 19.22 14.28 -7.94
CA GLU A 54 19.13 15.62 -8.55
C GLU A 54 18.11 16.55 -7.87
N SER A 55 17.30 16.04 -6.95
CA SER A 55 16.22 16.77 -6.28
C SER A 55 16.48 16.91 -4.78
N GLU A 56 16.02 18.01 -4.16
CA GLU A 56 15.99 18.15 -2.69
C GLU A 56 14.86 17.35 -2.04
N TYR A 57 13.92 16.90 -2.86
CA TYR A 57 12.75 16.11 -2.48
C TYR A 57 12.90 14.67 -2.95
N GLY A 58 12.48 13.73 -2.11
CA GLY A 58 12.16 12.36 -2.48
C GLY A 58 10.69 12.06 -2.16
N PHE A 59 10.32 10.80 -2.27
CA PHE A 59 9.01 10.33 -1.85
C PHE A 59 9.15 9.09 -0.97
N PHE A 60 8.25 8.95 -0.02
CA PHE A 60 7.94 7.67 0.59
C PHE A 60 6.68 7.12 -0.09
N ASP A 61 6.77 5.90 -0.60
CA ASP A 61 5.74 5.23 -1.38
C ASP A 61 5.20 4.05 -0.57
N CYS A 62 3.90 4.02 -0.35
CA CYS A 62 3.16 2.88 0.18
C CYS A 62 2.29 2.30 -0.94
N ARG A 63 2.41 1.00 -1.19
CA ARG A 63 1.55 0.26 -2.11
C ARG A 63 1.00 -0.95 -1.39
N ILE A 64 -0.32 -1.18 -1.45
CA ILE A 64 -0.97 -2.32 -0.79
C ILE A 64 -1.88 -2.99 -1.80
N GLU A 65 -1.50 -4.19 -2.24
CA GLU A 65 -2.34 -5.05 -3.07
C GLU A 65 -3.48 -5.64 -2.24
N VAL A 66 -4.72 -5.31 -2.61
CA VAL A 66 -5.93 -5.68 -1.86
C VAL A 66 -6.83 -6.65 -2.59
N LEU A 67 -6.65 -6.84 -3.90
CA LEU A 67 -7.32 -7.87 -4.69
C LEU A 67 -6.38 -8.40 -5.76
N ASP A 68 -6.52 -9.69 -6.03
CA ASP A 68 -5.83 -10.45 -7.04
C ASP A 68 -6.84 -11.19 -7.95
N GLU A 69 -6.34 -11.79 -9.03
CA GLU A 69 -7.10 -12.68 -9.92
C GLU A 69 -8.45 -12.11 -10.40
N ILE A 70 -8.47 -10.83 -10.76
CA ILE A 70 -9.71 -10.14 -11.14
C ILE A 70 -10.29 -10.73 -12.43
N ARG A 71 -11.55 -11.14 -12.38
CA ARG A 71 -12.29 -11.59 -13.57
C ARG A 71 -12.70 -10.41 -14.43
N GLU A 72 -12.63 -10.60 -15.75
CA GLU A 72 -12.94 -9.55 -16.73
C GLU A 72 -14.37 -9.03 -16.57
N GLU A 73 -15.34 -9.91 -16.29
CA GLU A 73 -16.73 -9.52 -16.08
C GLU A 73 -16.90 -8.55 -14.89
N SER A 74 -16.10 -8.72 -13.83
CA SER A 74 -16.20 -7.92 -12.60
C SER A 74 -15.47 -6.58 -12.71
N LEU A 75 -14.57 -6.42 -13.68
CA LEU A 75 -13.69 -5.26 -13.81
C LEU A 75 -14.47 -3.94 -13.91
N THR A 76 -15.56 -3.91 -14.67
CA THR A 76 -16.39 -2.68 -14.81
C THR A 76 -16.97 -2.24 -13.47
N LEU A 77 -17.46 -3.19 -12.68
CA LEU A 77 -18.05 -2.89 -11.37
C LEU A 77 -16.98 -2.49 -10.36
N ILE A 78 -15.84 -3.18 -10.34
CA ILE A 78 -14.69 -2.85 -9.49
C ILE A 78 -14.20 -1.43 -9.79
N CYS A 79 -14.04 -1.07 -11.06
CA CYS A 79 -13.65 0.28 -11.48
C CYS A 79 -14.65 1.36 -11.05
N ALA A 80 -15.96 1.08 -11.10
CA ALA A 80 -16.98 1.99 -10.61
C ALA A 80 -16.85 2.21 -9.09
N VAL A 81 -16.72 1.13 -8.32
CA VAL A 81 -16.54 1.19 -6.87
C VAL A 81 -15.26 1.91 -6.48
N MET A 82 -14.14 1.63 -7.16
CA MET A 82 -12.87 2.36 -6.94
C MET A 82 -13.02 3.85 -7.22
N THR A 83 -13.78 4.23 -8.26
CA THR A 83 -14.03 5.64 -8.59
C THR A 83 -14.78 6.35 -7.48
N ASP A 84 -15.83 5.72 -6.95
CA ASP A 84 -16.62 6.26 -5.83
C ASP A 84 -15.77 6.41 -4.57
N ILE A 85 -14.96 5.40 -4.23
CA ILE A 85 -14.04 5.46 -3.09
C ILE A 85 -13.02 6.59 -3.27
N ASN A 86 -12.36 6.65 -4.43
CA ASN A 86 -11.32 7.65 -4.70
C ASN A 86 -11.85 9.09 -4.66
N ALA A 87 -13.13 9.30 -4.95
CA ALA A 87 -13.76 10.62 -4.82
C ALA A 87 -13.89 11.09 -3.35
N GLU A 88 -13.88 10.17 -2.39
CA GLU A 88 -13.99 10.45 -0.95
C GLU A 88 -12.64 10.49 -0.23
N LEU A 89 -11.58 9.95 -0.85
CA LEU A 89 -10.26 9.88 -0.24
C LEU A 89 -9.54 11.24 -0.28
N PRO A 90 -9.03 11.72 0.88
CA PRO A 90 -8.27 12.97 0.91
C PRO A 90 -6.86 12.83 0.33
N LEU A 91 -6.29 11.62 0.36
CA LEU A 91 -4.93 11.29 -0.06
C LEU A 91 -4.90 9.84 -0.60
N GLY A 92 -3.98 9.60 -1.54
CA GLY A 92 -3.81 8.29 -2.16
C GLY A 92 -4.97 7.90 -3.08
N GLY A 93 -5.05 6.62 -3.44
CA GLY A 93 -6.16 6.08 -4.22
C GLY A 93 -6.01 4.60 -4.52
N PHE A 94 -7.10 3.99 -4.96
CA PHE A 94 -7.12 2.65 -5.53
C PHE A 94 -6.87 2.71 -7.04
N ALA A 95 -6.08 1.78 -7.55
CA ALA A 95 -5.81 1.59 -8.96
C ALA A 95 -5.79 0.10 -9.31
N TRP A 96 -5.94 -0.19 -10.60
CA TRP A 96 -5.82 -1.53 -11.16
C TRP A 96 -4.55 -1.62 -12.01
N ASP A 97 -3.75 -2.65 -11.77
CA ASP A 97 -2.64 -3.02 -12.64
C ASP A 97 -3.11 -4.07 -13.65
N PRO A 98 -3.18 -3.74 -14.96
CA PRO A 98 -3.57 -4.71 -15.99
C PRO A 98 -2.52 -5.78 -16.27
N VAL A 99 -1.26 -5.58 -15.87
CA VAL A 99 -0.18 -6.54 -16.09
C VAL A 99 -0.23 -7.65 -15.05
N GLU A 100 -0.28 -7.27 -13.77
CA GLU A 100 -0.38 -8.21 -12.64
C GLU A 100 -1.83 -8.66 -12.39
N ASN A 101 -2.80 -7.96 -12.98
CA ASN A 101 -4.23 -8.16 -12.77
C ASN A 101 -4.65 -8.02 -11.30
N THR A 102 -4.09 -7.03 -10.61
CA THR A 102 -4.33 -6.75 -9.19
C THR A 102 -4.95 -5.37 -9.00
N VAL A 103 -5.73 -5.20 -7.94
CA VAL A 103 -6.12 -3.87 -7.44
C VAL A 103 -5.30 -3.58 -6.20
N PHE A 104 -4.72 -2.39 -6.18
CA PHE A 104 -3.89 -1.91 -5.09
C PHE A 104 -4.32 -0.52 -4.65
N TYR A 105 -4.17 -0.25 -3.36
CA TYR A 105 -4.12 1.10 -2.83
C TYR A 105 -2.69 1.64 -2.95
N TYR A 106 -2.54 2.91 -3.28
CA TYR A 106 -1.26 3.59 -3.23
C TYR A 106 -1.36 4.94 -2.52
N LEU A 107 -0.31 5.30 -1.79
CA LEU A 107 -0.11 6.63 -1.21
C LEU A 107 1.35 7.01 -1.35
N ARG A 108 1.59 8.21 -1.89
CA ARG A 108 2.92 8.77 -2.05
C ARG A 108 3.03 10.10 -1.32
N THR A 109 3.94 10.17 -0.36
CA THR A 109 4.16 11.36 0.47
C THR A 109 5.53 11.96 0.17
N PRO A 110 5.62 13.28 -0.11
CA PRO A 110 6.91 13.92 -0.32
C PRO A 110 7.73 13.96 0.97
N VAL A 111 9.03 13.67 0.86
CA VAL A 111 9.99 13.81 1.97
C VAL A 111 11.14 14.71 1.55
N LEU A 112 11.68 15.46 2.50
CA LEU A 112 12.84 16.34 2.28
C LEU A 112 14.12 15.60 2.64
N LYS A 113 15.17 15.77 1.82
CA LYS A 113 16.50 15.24 2.15
C LYS A 113 17.09 15.81 3.44
N THR A 114 16.60 16.96 3.88
CA THR A 114 17.02 17.66 5.09
C THR A 114 16.27 17.22 6.35
N MET A 115 15.21 16.42 6.21
CA MET A 115 14.52 15.85 7.38
C MET A 115 15.50 15.00 8.18
N SER A 116 15.40 15.11 9.49
CA SER A 116 16.06 14.22 10.43
C SER A 116 15.52 12.80 10.32
N GLU A 117 16.25 11.85 10.88
CA GLU A 117 15.81 10.45 10.96
C GLU A 117 14.49 10.30 11.72
N GLU A 118 14.25 11.12 12.75
CA GLU A 118 13.02 11.13 13.54
C GLU A 118 11.84 11.62 12.68
N GLU A 119 11.98 12.76 12.01
CA GLU A 119 10.94 13.28 11.10
C GLU A 119 10.63 12.31 9.96
N LEU A 120 11.65 11.69 9.35
CA LEU A 120 11.45 10.68 8.30
C LEU A 120 10.72 9.45 8.83
N MET A 121 11.03 9.02 10.05
CA MET A 121 10.37 7.88 10.68
C MET A 121 8.89 8.19 10.97
N GLU A 122 8.59 9.37 11.51
CA GLU A 122 7.22 9.80 11.81
C GLU A 122 6.36 9.91 10.54
N GLU A 123 6.92 10.47 9.46
CA GLU A 123 6.21 10.55 8.18
C GLU A 123 6.00 9.17 7.56
N ALA A 124 7.00 8.30 7.60
CA ALA A 124 6.88 6.94 7.07
C ALA A 124 5.85 6.12 7.86
N ASP A 125 5.90 6.14 9.18
CA ASP A 125 4.94 5.46 10.06
C ASP A 125 3.51 5.98 9.85
N SER A 126 3.34 7.31 9.77
CA SER A 126 2.03 7.94 9.50
C SER A 126 1.47 7.51 8.14
N CYS A 127 2.32 7.48 7.11
CA CYS A 127 1.96 7.08 5.76
C CYS A 127 1.58 5.59 5.70
N VAL A 128 2.33 4.72 6.38
CA VAL A 128 2.01 3.29 6.53
C VAL A 128 0.67 3.11 7.23
N ALA A 129 0.49 3.70 8.41
CA ALA A 129 -0.72 3.56 9.22
C ALA A 129 -1.98 4.03 8.49
N LEU A 130 -1.88 5.17 7.79
CA LEU A 130 -2.97 5.69 6.97
C LEU A 130 -3.29 4.73 5.81
N SER A 131 -2.26 4.23 5.13
CA SER A 131 -2.42 3.33 3.99
C SER A 131 -3.11 2.03 4.39
N LEU A 132 -2.66 1.41 5.49
CA LEU A 132 -3.28 0.21 6.05
C LEU A 132 -4.74 0.45 6.42
N GLY A 133 -5.02 1.54 7.14
CA GLY A 133 -6.38 1.86 7.57
C GLY A 133 -7.35 2.14 6.41
N VAL A 134 -6.88 2.81 5.35
CA VAL A 134 -7.68 3.04 4.14
C VAL A 134 -7.90 1.74 3.36
N ALA A 135 -6.84 0.97 3.14
CA ALA A 135 -6.90 -0.30 2.44
C ALA A 135 -7.86 -1.28 3.12
N GLU A 136 -7.71 -1.47 4.44
CA GLU A 136 -8.57 -2.35 5.25
C GLU A 136 -10.04 -1.90 5.21
N ARG A 137 -10.29 -0.60 5.32
CA ARG A 137 -11.65 -0.05 5.36
C ARG A 137 -12.44 -0.31 4.07
N TYR A 138 -11.82 -0.14 2.91
CA TYR A 138 -12.52 -0.19 1.62
C TYR A 138 -12.38 -1.54 0.90
N CYS A 139 -11.41 -2.37 1.27
CA CYS A 139 -11.20 -3.71 0.70
C CYS A 139 -12.48 -4.58 0.67
N PRO A 140 -13.32 -4.66 1.74
CA PRO A 140 -14.54 -5.46 1.69
C PRO A 140 -15.52 -5.07 0.59
N GLY A 141 -15.60 -3.77 0.25
CA GLY A 141 -16.44 -3.28 -0.85
C GLY A 141 -15.92 -3.73 -2.21
N LEU A 142 -14.61 -3.74 -2.38
CA LEU A 142 -13.93 -4.20 -3.59
C LEU A 142 -14.04 -5.73 -3.76
N ILE A 143 -13.85 -6.51 -2.68
CA ILE A 143 -14.07 -7.97 -2.68
C ILE A 143 -15.50 -8.29 -3.08
N LYS A 144 -16.49 -7.62 -2.46
CA LYS A 144 -17.89 -7.84 -2.81
C LYS A 144 -18.16 -7.54 -4.28
N ALA A 145 -17.56 -6.48 -4.83
CA ALA A 145 -17.69 -6.16 -6.25
C ALA A 145 -17.07 -7.22 -7.17
N SER A 146 -16.00 -7.90 -6.74
CA SER A 146 -15.38 -8.98 -7.53
C SER A 146 -16.22 -10.25 -7.57
N GLU A 147 -17.01 -10.53 -6.53
CA GLU A 147 -17.82 -11.75 -6.39
C GLU A 147 -19.20 -11.71 -7.08
N VAL A 148 -19.78 -10.52 -7.29
CA VAL A 148 -21.20 -10.32 -7.67
C VAL A 148 -21.64 -11.01 -8.98
N ILE A 149 -20.73 -11.37 -9.88
CA ILE A 149 -21.07 -12.02 -11.16
C ILE A 149 -20.94 -13.56 -11.08
N SER A 150 -20.56 -14.10 -9.92
CA SER A 150 -20.41 -15.54 -9.70
C SER A 150 -21.72 -16.28 -9.34
N GLY A 151 -22.87 -15.62 -9.38
CA GLY A 151 -24.19 -16.20 -9.08
C GLY A 151 -25.22 -15.96 -10.17
#